data_AF-A0A0E3GQH9-F1
#
_entry.id   AF-A0A0E3GQH9-F1
#
_cell.length_a   1.000
_cell.length_b   1.000
_cell.length_c   1.000
_cell.angle_alpha   90.00
_cell.angle_beta   90.00
_cell.angle_gamma   90.00
#
_symmetry.space_group_name_H-M   'P 1'
#
loop_
_entity.id
_entity.type
_entity.pdbx_description
1 polymer ?
#
loop_
_entity_poly.entity_id
_entity_poly.type
_entity_poly.pdbx_seq_one_letter_code
_entity_poly.pdbx_strand_id
1 'polypeptide(L)'
;MNTNFFYYTLDNKLLISNEPYNLNEVSEDYVYNYRGVMFALNKLDTNKSRRNFCVSSEENLFIKEENLNLLKNTNCGISNLPFFIQNAIKEKRVISLNTNYDNWQEGLNESFPVMDKNQHFKKWNVTIVGLGDVGGTLITGLRLLGGDCISQINVYDKDENKIKRWCFECNQILSPDPTIFYPPVVPADEKDLFNCNMFIFCVSVGVPEVGKEPSDVRLIQFDGNSKIVRYYSKLAKEKNFKGIFSVVSDPVDLLCKEVLNEHLLPEQIRGYGLGVMNARASYYASQRNDCLQYLKEGRAFGPHGEHLIIADSIDNYNEEISKYLTEKTIKSNLEVRSLGFKPYIAPALSSGALSIIATIKSDWHYSATFLGGAFMGCRNRLLASGIELETYENMPSKLFSNLENTYNKLLSF
;
A
#
# COMPACT_ATOMS: atom_id res chain seq x y z
N MET A 1 -27.10 22.65 8.71
CA MET A 1 -27.18 22.41 10.16
C MET A 1 -25.81 22.74 10.73
N ASN A 2 -25.69 23.61 11.73
CA ASN A 2 -24.40 23.86 12.37
C ASN A 2 -23.95 22.55 13.02
N THR A 3 -22.92 21.92 12.46
CA THR A 3 -22.31 20.73 13.05
C THR A 3 -21.49 21.21 14.24
N ASN A 4 -22.01 21.02 15.46
CA ASN A 4 -21.22 21.31 16.66
C ASN A 4 -20.14 20.24 16.78
N PHE A 5 -18.89 20.65 16.62
CA PHE A 5 -17.72 19.82 16.89
C PHE A 5 -17.22 20.06 18.31
N PHE A 6 -16.63 19.02 18.88
CA PHE A 6 -15.89 19.09 20.13
C PHE A 6 -14.39 19.09 19.83
N TYR A 7 -13.66 19.94 20.54
CA TYR A 7 -12.22 20.10 20.36
C TYR A 7 -11.52 19.79 21.66
N TYR A 8 -10.47 18.99 21.59
CA TYR A 8 -9.72 18.55 22.76
C TYR A 8 -8.22 18.69 22.55
N THR A 9 -7.49 18.65 23.66
CA THR A 9 -6.04 18.44 23.63
C THR A 9 -5.64 17.21 24.47
N LEU A 10 -4.69 16.44 23.93
CA LEU A 10 -4.05 15.32 24.60
C LEU A 10 -2.60 15.26 24.12
N ASP A 11 -1.64 15.26 25.06
CA ASP A 11 -0.20 15.29 24.76
C ASP A 11 0.20 16.40 23.76
N ASN A 12 -0.35 17.61 23.93
CA ASN A 12 -0.18 18.77 23.04
C ASN A 12 -0.64 18.56 21.58
N LYS A 13 -1.42 17.52 21.30
CA LYS A 13 -2.04 17.28 19.99
C LYS A 13 -3.48 17.69 20.03
N LEU A 14 -3.93 18.25 18.91
CA LEU A 14 -5.32 18.63 18.74
C LEU A 14 -6.15 17.43 18.28
N LEU A 15 -7.26 17.20 18.97
CA LEU A 15 -8.25 16.18 18.62
C LEU A 15 -9.59 16.85 18.33
N ILE A 16 -10.31 16.32 17.35
CA ILE A 16 -11.61 16.81 16.91
C ILE A 16 -12.60 15.65 16.90
N SER A 17 -13.84 15.87 17.33
CA SER A 17 -14.89 14.86 17.29
C SER A 17 -16.26 15.46 17.02
N ASN A 18 -17.16 14.65 16.46
CA ASN A 18 -18.59 14.93 16.35
C ASN A 18 -19.39 14.38 17.55
N GLU A 19 -18.72 13.73 18.51
CA GLU A 19 -19.31 13.20 19.74
C GLU A 19 -18.50 13.66 20.98
N PRO A 20 -19.12 13.70 22.17
CA PRO A 20 -18.42 14.04 23.40
C PRO A 20 -17.44 12.93 23.84
N TYR A 21 -16.26 13.34 24.32
CA TYR A 21 -15.22 12.50 24.93
C TYR A 21 -14.84 13.07 26.30
N ASN A 22 -14.44 12.21 27.23
CA ASN A 22 -13.92 12.63 28.53
C ASN A 22 -12.44 13.04 28.41
N LEU A 23 -12.19 14.18 27.78
CA LEU A 23 -10.86 14.75 27.53
C LEU A 23 -10.86 16.26 27.84
N ASN A 24 -9.68 16.87 27.90
CA ASN A 24 -9.55 18.30 28.15
C ASN A 24 -10.02 19.11 26.93
N GLU A 25 -11.17 19.77 27.05
CA GLU A 25 -11.74 20.62 26.01
C GLU A 25 -10.90 21.89 25.79
N VAL A 26 -10.87 22.35 24.54
CA VAL A 26 -10.26 23.63 24.14
C VAL A 26 -11.22 24.45 23.29
N SER A 27 -11.01 25.76 23.26
CA SER A 27 -11.85 26.66 22.47
C SER A 27 -11.61 26.51 20.97
N GLU A 28 -12.62 26.86 20.17
CA GLU A 28 -12.49 26.92 18.71
C GLU A 28 -11.42 27.93 18.27
N ASP A 29 -11.23 29.04 19.01
CA ASP A 29 -10.17 30.02 18.75
C ASP A 29 -8.75 29.41 18.84
N TYR A 30 -8.55 28.48 19.78
CA TYR A 30 -7.28 27.75 19.88
C TYR A 30 -7.06 26.89 18.62
N VAL A 31 -8.10 26.18 18.19
CA VAL A 31 -8.09 25.30 17.03
C VAL A 31 -7.85 26.08 15.74
N TYR A 32 -8.49 27.24 15.58
CA TYR A 32 -8.35 28.12 14.42
C TYR A 32 -6.89 28.51 14.16
N ASN A 33 -6.12 28.69 15.23
CA ASN A 33 -4.71 29.07 15.17
C ASN A 33 -3.75 27.86 15.13
N TYR A 34 -4.25 26.65 15.32
CA TYR A 34 -3.42 25.44 15.29
C TYR A 34 -2.97 25.12 13.86
N ARG A 35 -1.68 24.77 13.71
CA ARG A 35 -1.05 24.46 12.41
C ARG A 35 -0.47 23.05 12.33
N GLY A 36 -0.48 22.31 13.44
CA GLY A 36 -0.01 20.93 13.50
C GLY A 36 -0.99 19.93 12.88
N VAL A 37 -0.74 18.66 13.15
CA VAL A 37 -1.64 17.55 12.77
C VAL A 37 -2.87 17.53 13.71
N MET A 38 -4.04 17.38 13.12
CA MET A 38 -5.33 17.23 13.82
C MET A 38 -5.78 15.76 13.77
N PHE A 39 -6.28 15.25 14.89
CA PHE A 39 -6.79 13.87 14.98
C PHE A 39 -8.31 13.86 15.05
N ALA A 40 -8.97 13.36 14.01
CA ALA A 40 -10.41 13.15 13.99
C ALA A 40 -10.76 11.83 14.67
N LEU A 41 -11.44 11.91 15.82
CA LEU A 41 -11.81 10.74 16.62
C LEU A 41 -13.02 10.05 16.02
N ASN A 42 -12.85 8.79 15.65
CA ASN A 42 -13.90 7.93 15.12
C ASN A 42 -14.06 6.67 15.98
N LYS A 43 -15.27 6.09 16.02
CA LYS A 43 -15.55 4.80 16.66
C LYS A 43 -15.95 3.79 15.58
N LEU A 44 -14.96 3.09 15.03
CA LEU A 44 -15.15 2.14 13.93
C LEU A 44 -14.93 0.70 14.39
N ASP A 45 -15.49 -0.28 13.69
CA ASP A 45 -15.26 -1.71 13.94
C ASP A 45 -13.77 -2.05 13.70
N THR A 46 -13.06 -2.47 14.75
CA THR A 46 -11.62 -2.77 14.70
C THR A 46 -11.27 -3.96 13.82
N ASN A 47 -12.24 -4.80 13.44
CA ASN A 47 -12.03 -5.90 12.50
C ASN A 47 -12.13 -5.44 11.03
N LYS A 48 -12.73 -4.28 10.78
CA LYS A 48 -13.06 -3.78 9.45
C LYS A 48 -12.54 -2.37 9.18
N SER A 49 -11.80 -1.77 10.09
CA SER A 49 -11.21 -0.44 9.92
C SER A 49 -9.73 -0.46 10.27
N ARG A 50 -8.98 0.51 9.77
CA ARG A 50 -7.64 0.86 10.24
C ARG A 50 -7.76 1.56 11.59
N ARG A 51 -6.68 1.55 12.36
CA ARG A 51 -6.60 2.44 13.52
C ARG A 51 -6.38 3.88 13.07
N ASN A 52 -5.49 4.08 12.09
CA ASN A 52 -5.17 5.38 11.53
C ASN A 52 -5.27 5.43 9.99
N PHE A 53 -5.82 6.52 9.45
CA PHE A 53 -5.71 6.85 8.01
C PHE A 53 -5.78 8.35 7.74
N CYS A 54 -5.30 8.78 6.56
CA CYS A 54 -5.35 10.19 6.16
C CYS A 54 -6.77 10.58 5.78
N VAL A 55 -7.31 11.62 6.41
CA VAL A 55 -8.57 12.24 5.98
C VAL A 55 -8.25 13.17 4.81
N SER A 56 -8.48 12.66 3.60
CA SER A 56 -8.15 13.34 2.34
C SER A 56 -9.29 14.15 1.74
N SER A 57 -10.52 13.92 2.20
CA SER A 57 -11.76 14.61 1.80
C SER A 57 -12.65 14.82 3.03
N GLU A 58 -13.62 15.73 2.92
CA GLU A 58 -14.58 16.02 4.00
C GLU A 58 -15.43 14.81 4.38
N GLU A 59 -15.82 14.00 3.40
CA GLU A 59 -16.59 12.78 3.58
C GLU A 59 -15.87 11.72 4.43
N ASN A 60 -14.53 11.77 4.42
CA ASN A 60 -13.69 10.83 5.16
C ASN A 60 -13.48 11.25 6.63
N LEU A 61 -13.97 12.41 7.05
CA LEU A 61 -13.69 12.97 8.38
C LEU A 61 -14.35 12.19 9.53
N PHE A 62 -15.65 11.91 9.40
CA PHE A 62 -16.46 11.20 10.41
C PHE A 62 -17.29 10.09 9.76
N ILE A 63 -16.58 9.09 9.20
CA ILE A 63 -17.21 7.94 8.56
C ILE A 63 -17.87 7.02 9.59
N LYS A 64 -18.87 6.25 9.15
CA LYS A 64 -19.50 5.21 9.98
C LYS A 64 -18.79 3.87 9.89
N GLU A 65 -18.17 3.60 8.74
CA GLU A 65 -17.45 2.37 8.44
C GLU A 65 -16.46 2.62 7.31
N GLU A 66 -15.38 1.84 7.27
CA GLU A 66 -14.55 1.74 6.07
C GLU A 66 -15.17 0.73 5.11
N ASN A 67 -15.32 1.11 3.84
CA ASN A 67 -15.78 0.24 2.78
C ASN A 67 -15.34 0.82 1.42
N LEU A 68 -15.77 0.19 0.32
CA LEU A 68 -15.44 0.61 -1.04
C LEU A 68 -15.83 2.06 -1.37
N ASN A 69 -16.80 2.67 -0.68
CA ASN A 69 -17.19 4.06 -0.90
C ASN A 69 -16.09 5.06 -0.53
N LEU A 70 -15.03 4.65 0.18
CA LEU A 70 -13.84 5.48 0.38
C LEU A 70 -13.10 5.83 -0.92
N LEU A 71 -13.43 5.17 -2.05
CA LEU A 71 -12.95 5.56 -3.39
C LEU A 71 -13.82 6.63 -4.05
N LYS A 72 -14.97 6.99 -3.50
CA LYS A 72 -15.83 8.05 -4.03
C LYS A 72 -15.50 9.39 -3.38
N ASN A 73 -15.79 10.46 -4.10
CA ASN A 73 -15.84 11.82 -3.58
C ASN A 73 -17.14 12.46 -4.06
N THR A 74 -18.13 12.61 -3.19
CA THR A 74 -19.43 13.23 -3.56
C THR A 74 -19.50 14.73 -3.29
N ASN A 75 -18.35 15.39 -3.06
CA ASN A 75 -18.24 16.83 -2.79
C ASN A 75 -18.64 17.70 -3.99
N CYS A 76 -19.93 17.78 -4.28
CA CYS A 76 -20.55 18.65 -5.27
C CYS A 76 -21.32 19.82 -4.62
N GLY A 77 -21.15 20.06 -3.32
CA GLY A 77 -21.94 21.02 -2.53
C GLY A 77 -21.13 22.00 -1.69
N ILE A 78 -21.82 22.98 -1.08
CA ILE A 78 -21.23 23.91 -0.10
C ILE A 78 -20.83 23.12 1.15
N SER A 79 -19.53 23.16 1.50
CA SER A 79 -19.04 22.55 2.73
C SER A 79 -19.69 23.20 3.96
N ASN A 80 -20.14 22.37 4.89
CA ASN A 80 -20.63 22.81 6.20
C ASN A 80 -19.54 22.76 7.28
N LEU A 81 -18.29 22.42 6.92
CA LEU A 81 -17.18 22.37 7.86
C LEU A 81 -16.61 23.76 8.11
N PRO A 82 -16.11 24.06 9.32
CA PRO A 82 -15.31 25.26 9.55
C PRO A 82 -14.11 25.33 8.60
N PHE A 83 -13.81 26.53 8.10
CA PHE A 83 -12.76 26.76 7.10
C PHE A 83 -11.38 26.23 7.50
N PHE A 84 -11.04 26.29 8.80
CA PHE A 84 -9.77 25.76 9.29
C PHE A 84 -9.66 24.23 9.19
N ILE A 85 -10.78 23.50 9.32
CA ILE A 85 -10.81 22.03 9.11
C ILE A 85 -10.66 21.73 7.63
N GLN A 86 -11.40 22.44 6.76
CA GLN A 86 -11.29 22.29 5.31
C GLN A 86 -9.83 22.47 4.84
N ASN A 87 -9.16 23.53 5.32
CA ASN A 87 -7.75 23.78 5.01
C ASN A 87 -6.85 22.65 5.54
N ALA A 88 -7.07 22.16 6.75
CA ALA A 88 -6.29 21.06 7.30
C ALA A 88 -6.43 19.77 6.47
N ILE A 89 -7.64 19.45 5.98
CA ILE A 89 -7.89 18.31 5.08
C ILE A 89 -7.16 18.51 3.75
N LYS A 90 -7.26 19.70 3.15
CA LYS A 90 -6.58 20.04 1.89
C LYS A 90 -5.05 19.91 2.01
N GLU A 91 -4.50 20.31 3.14
CA GLU A 91 -3.08 20.20 3.48
C GLU A 91 -2.68 18.80 3.98
N LYS A 92 -3.62 17.84 4.01
CA LYS A 92 -3.42 16.46 4.47
C LYS A 92 -2.89 16.34 5.91
N ARG A 93 -3.27 17.30 6.76
CA ARG A 93 -2.91 17.37 8.18
C ARG A 93 -3.97 16.78 9.11
N VAL A 94 -4.96 16.06 8.60
CA VAL A 94 -6.01 15.42 9.40
C VAL A 94 -5.85 13.91 9.34
N ILE A 95 -5.74 13.29 10.52
CA ILE A 95 -5.65 11.84 10.70
C ILE A 95 -6.95 11.36 11.33
N SER A 96 -7.61 10.39 10.72
CA SER A 96 -8.69 9.65 11.38
C SER A 96 -8.08 8.69 12.39
N LEU A 97 -8.55 8.72 13.63
CA LEU A 97 -8.05 7.93 14.75
C LEU A 97 -9.22 7.13 15.34
N ASN A 98 -9.17 5.81 15.18
CA ASN A 98 -10.21 4.92 15.69
C ASN A 98 -10.00 4.63 17.19
N THR A 99 -10.87 5.19 18.03
CA THR A 99 -10.78 5.08 19.50
C THR A 99 -11.31 3.75 20.05
N ASN A 100 -11.84 2.86 19.20
CA ASN A 100 -12.24 1.50 19.61
C ASN A 100 -11.03 0.54 19.70
N TYR A 101 -9.85 0.93 19.20
CA TYR A 101 -8.62 0.19 19.48
C TYR A 101 -8.18 0.45 20.93
N ASP A 102 -7.91 -0.61 21.70
CA ASP A 102 -7.48 -0.48 23.11
C ASP A 102 -6.24 0.41 23.28
N ASN A 103 -5.35 0.42 22.29
CA ASN A 103 -4.12 1.21 22.24
C ASN A 103 -4.22 2.42 21.30
N TRP A 104 -5.40 3.01 21.12
CA TRP A 104 -5.60 4.14 20.20
C TRP A 104 -4.68 5.33 20.53
N GLN A 105 -4.38 5.60 21.81
CA GLN A 105 -3.50 6.71 22.19
C GLN A 105 -2.07 6.56 21.63
N GLU A 106 -1.60 5.33 21.38
CA GLU A 106 -0.31 5.12 20.70
C GLU A 106 -0.32 5.73 19.29
N GLY A 107 -1.47 5.68 18.61
CA GLY A 107 -1.69 6.26 17.30
C GLY A 107 -1.46 7.77 17.22
N LEU A 108 -1.48 8.48 18.36
CA LEU A 108 -1.14 9.91 18.42
C LEU A 108 0.35 10.16 18.19
N ASN A 109 1.21 9.19 18.50
CA ASN A 109 2.66 9.30 18.39
C ASN A 109 3.22 8.52 17.19
N GLU A 110 2.44 7.62 16.62
CA GLU A 110 2.84 6.80 15.48
C GLU A 110 2.56 7.53 14.17
N SER A 111 3.62 7.81 13.43
CA SER A 111 3.56 8.26 12.04
C SER A 111 4.55 7.44 11.22
N PHE A 112 4.21 7.17 9.96
CA PHE A 112 5.18 6.55 9.07
C PHE A 112 6.21 7.61 8.67
N PRO A 113 7.52 7.32 8.79
CA PRO A 113 8.58 8.30 8.57
C PRO A 113 8.82 8.53 7.07
N VAL A 114 7.80 8.92 6.30
CA VAL A 114 7.88 9.11 4.85
C VAL A 114 8.70 10.34 4.45
N MET A 115 9.14 10.38 3.20
CA MET A 115 9.90 11.50 2.67
C MET A 115 8.99 12.70 2.39
N ASP A 116 9.07 13.69 3.27
CA ASP A 116 8.50 15.02 3.04
C ASP A 116 9.59 15.94 2.47
N LYS A 117 9.32 16.55 1.31
CA LYS A 117 10.23 17.50 0.64
C LYS A 117 10.56 18.73 1.50
N ASN A 118 9.74 19.01 2.51
CA ASN A 118 9.88 20.17 3.38
C ASN A 118 10.53 19.86 4.74
N GLN A 119 10.96 18.61 4.98
CA GLN A 119 11.53 18.19 6.26
C GLN A 119 12.82 17.40 6.09
N HIS A 120 13.62 17.34 7.15
CA HIS A 120 14.82 16.51 7.19
C HIS A 120 14.44 15.03 7.23
N PHE A 121 14.35 14.41 6.05
CA PHE A 121 14.01 13.00 5.91
C PHE A 121 15.19 12.07 6.24
N LYS A 122 14.95 11.13 7.16
CA LYS A 122 15.88 10.03 7.40
C LYS A 122 15.56 8.90 6.43
N LYS A 123 16.51 8.57 5.55
CA LYS A 123 16.39 7.45 4.61
C LYS A 123 16.02 6.14 5.33
N TRP A 124 15.27 5.31 4.61
CA TRP A 124 14.74 4.06 5.17
C TRP A 124 15.77 2.95 5.13
N ASN A 125 15.78 2.14 6.18
CA ASN A 125 16.32 0.80 6.13
C ASN A 125 15.21 -0.15 5.70
N VAL A 126 15.47 -0.99 4.69
CA VAL A 126 14.52 -2.00 4.24
C VAL A 126 15.11 -3.39 4.46
N THR A 127 14.28 -4.37 4.82
CA THR A 127 14.69 -5.78 4.96
C THR A 127 13.93 -6.63 3.96
N ILE A 128 14.63 -7.41 3.14
CA ILE A 128 14.05 -8.31 2.15
C ILE A 128 14.33 -9.75 2.57
N VAL A 129 13.26 -10.54 2.62
CA VAL A 129 13.34 -11.99 2.87
C VAL A 129 12.93 -12.77 1.65
N GLY A 130 13.76 -13.73 1.25
CA GLY A 130 13.55 -14.58 0.08
C GLY A 130 14.30 -14.04 -1.13
N LEU A 131 15.44 -14.66 -1.44
CA LEU A 131 16.42 -14.19 -2.42
C LEU A 131 16.40 -14.98 -3.73
N GLY A 132 15.20 -15.41 -4.15
CA GLY A 132 14.95 -15.99 -5.47
C GLY A 132 14.85 -14.93 -6.57
N ASP A 133 14.33 -15.28 -7.74
CA ASP A 133 14.32 -14.40 -8.92
C ASP A 133 13.68 -13.03 -8.65
N VAL A 134 12.53 -13.01 -7.97
CA VAL A 134 11.80 -11.78 -7.62
C VAL A 134 12.60 -10.95 -6.61
N GLY A 135 13.01 -11.56 -5.49
CA GLY A 135 13.74 -10.85 -4.43
C GLY A 135 15.08 -10.29 -4.92
N GLY A 136 15.82 -11.06 -5.72
CA GLY A 136 17.06 -10.62 -6.34
C GLY A 136 16.90 -9.46 -7.32
N THR A 137 15.91 -9.54 -8.20
CA THR A 137 15.58 -8.46 -9.14
C THR A 137 15.11 -7.20 -8.41
N LEU A 138 14.33 -7.38 -7.34
CA LEU A 138 13.89 -6.30 -6.46
C LEU A 138 15.07 -5.59 -5.80
N ILE A 139 16.03 -6.34 -5.22
CA ILE A 139 17.25 -5.77 -4.62
C ILE A 139 17.99 -4.91 -5.65
N THR A 140 18.15 -5.43 -6.86
CA THR A 140 18.81 -4.71 -7.95
C THR A 140 18.10 -3.40 -8.27
N GLY A 141 16.77 -3.43 -8.40
CA GLY A 141 15.96 -2.23 -8.64
C GLY A 141 16.03 -1.21 -7.51
N LEU A 142 15.87 -1.64 -6.26
CA LEU A 142 15.96 -0.75 -5.09
C LEU A 142 17.35 -0.15 -4.93
N ARG A 143 18.41 -0.92 -5.20
CA ARG A 143 19.78 -0.41 -5.15
C ARG A 143 20.00 0.68 -6.18
N LEU A 144 19.59 0.44 -7.43
CA LEU A 144 19.83 1.38 -8.53
C LEU A 144 18.97 2.63 -8.46
N LEU A 145 17.74 2.53 -7.94
CA LEU A 145 16.73 3.60 -8.03
C LEU A 145 16.41 4.26 -6.67
N GLY A 146 16.73 3.62 -5.56
CA GLY A 146 16.31 4.04 -4.22
C GLY A 146 17.35 4.83 -3.44
N GLY A 147 18.49 5.20 -4.05
CA GLY A 147 19.61 5.83 -3.34
C GLY A 147 19.30 7.16 -2.65
N ASP A 148 18.28 7.89 -3.09
CA ASP A 148 17.84 9.11 -2.43
C ASP A 148 16.93 8.86 -1.21
N CYS A 149 16.23 7.72 -1.17
CA CYS A 149 15.25 7.44 -0.11
C CYS A 149 15.56 6.24 0.80
N ILE A 150 16.49 5.37 0.43
CA ILE A 150 16.90 4.16 1.15
C ILE A 150 18.36 4.30 1.57
N SER A 151 18.67 4.04 2.84
CA SER A 151 20.03 4.05 3.38
C SER A 151 20.68 2.69 3.34
N GLN A 152 19.92 1.61 3.44
CA GLN A 152 20.45 0.24 3.50
C GLN A 152 19.39 -0.78 3.10
N ILE A 153 19.83 -1.85 2.42
CA ILE A 153 19.01 -3.01 2.07
C ILE A 153 19.55 -4.22 2.83
N ASN A 154 18.84 -4.64 3.88
CA ASN A 154 19.12 -5.86 4.61
C ASN A 154 18.55 -7.05 3.85
N VAL A 155 19.29 -8.15 3.74
CA VAL A 155 18.86 -9.35 3.01
C VAL A 155 18.95 -10.61 3.86
N TYR A 156 17.95 -11.48 3.73
CA TYR A 156 17.90 -12.76 4.43
C TYR A 156 17.27 -13.86 3.56
N ASP A 157 17.83 -15.07 3.67
CA ASP A 157 17.32 -16.31 3.09
C ASP A 157 17.72 -17.48 4.00
N LYS A 158 17.06 -18.63 3.86
CA LYS A 158 17.51 -19.85 4.57
C LYS A 158 18.83 -20.37 4.01
N ASP A 159 19.12 -20.06 2.74
CA ASP A 159 20.39 -20.40 2.10
C ASP A 159 21.41 -19.27 2.28
N GLU A 160 22.38 -19.48 3.18
CA GLU A 160 23.47 -18.53 3.42
C GLU A 160 24.27 -18.19 2.17
N ASN A 161 24.38 -19.11 1.19
CA ASN A 161 25.12 -18.84 -0.02
C ASN A 161 24.39 -17.82 -0.91
N LYS A 162 23.06 -17.81 -0.89
CA LYS A 162 22.28 -16.74 -1.55
C LYS A 162 22.53 -15.40 -0.89
N ILE A 163 22.55 -15.35 0.44
CA ILE A 163 22.86 -14.11 1.17
C ILE A 163 24.25 -13.61 0.78
N LYS A 164 25.27 -14.47 0.88
CA LYS A 164 26.67 -14.14 0.53
C LYS A 164 26.77 -13.66 -0.92
N ARG A 165 26.13 -14.36 -1.86
CA ARG A 165 26.10 -14.00 -3.28
C ARG A 165 25.50 -12.62 -3.51
N TRP A 166 24.30 -12.35 -2.99
CA TRP A 166 23.62 -11.07 -3.22
C TRP A 166 24.36 -9.90 -2.56
N CYS A 167 24.89 -10.08 -1.35
CA CYS A 167 25.76 -9.08 -0.72
C CYS A 167 27.04 -8.83 -1.54
N PHE A 168 27.66 -9.89 -2.08
CA PHE A 168 28.89 -9.77 -2.84
C PHE A 168 28.68 -9.11 -4.21
N GLU A 169 27.74 -9.60 -5.01
CA GLU A 169 27.51 -9.11 -6.38
C GLU A 169 26.85 -7.71 -6.38
N CYS A 170 25.81 -7.47 -5.57
CA CYS A 170 25.13 -6.18 -5.62
C CYS A 170 26.03 -5.02 -5.19
N ASN A 171 26.91 -5.22 -4.20
CA ASN A 171 27.79 -4.13 -3.77
C ASN A 171 28.89 -3.77 -4.78
N GLN A 172 29.06 -4.55 -5.85
CA GLN A 172 29.95 -4.23 -6.98
C GLN A 172 29.24 -3.42 -8.07
N ILE A 173 27.93 -3.20 -7.96
CA ILE A 173 27.16 -2.37 -8.88
C ILE A 173 27.35 -0.90 -8.50
N LEU A 174 28.05 -0.14 -9.35
CA LEU A 174 28.34 1.28 -9.20
C LEU A 174 28.36 1.98 -10.57
N SER A 175 27.98 3.26 -10.58
CA SER A 175 28.26 4.15 -11.71
C SER A 175 29.70 4.68 -11.67
N PRO A 176 30.24 5.14 -12.82
CA PRO A 176 31.47 5.92 -12.85
C PRO A 176 31.39 7.25 -12.08
N ASP A 177 30.18 7.77 -11.86
CA ASP A 177 29.94 8.97 -11.05
C ASP A 177 30.04 8.64 -9.55
N PRO A 178 31.04 9.17 -8.83
CA PRO A 178 31.23 8.90 -7.40
C PRO A 178 30.24 9.66 -6.50
N THR A 179 29.42 10.56 -7.05
CA THR A 179 28.43 11.33 -6.29
C THR A 179 27.12 10.58 -6.08
N ILE A 180 26.87 9.54 -6.88
CA ILE A 180 25.66 8.73 -6.77
C ILE A 180 25.78 7.79 -5.57
N PHE A 181 24.87 7.95 -4.62
CA PHE A 181 24.75 7.03 -3.48
C PHE A 181 23.95 5.79 -3.88
N TYR A 182 24.55 4.61 -3.69
CA TYR A 182 23.87 3.32 -3.79
C TYR A 182 23.72 2.73 -2.39
N PRO A 183 22.51 2.33 -1.95
CA PRO A 183 22.34 1.76 -0.63
C PRO A 183 23.09 0.42 -0.55
N PRO A 184 23.94 0.22 0.47
CA PRO A 184 24.63 -1.04 0.68
C PRO A 184 23.63 -2.17 0.89
N VAL A 185 23.98 -3.34 0.33
CA VAL A 185 23.26 -4.60 0.54
C VAL A 185 24.01 -5.39 1.61
N VAL A 186 23.37 -5.65 2.75
CA VAL A 186 24.04 -6.26 3.91
C VAL A 186 23.26 -7.49 4.42
N PRO A 187 23.96 -8.51 4.95
CA PRO A 187 23.28 -9.65 5.55
C PRO A 187 22.50 -9.21 6.80
N ALA A 188 21.33 -9.82 7.01
CA ALA A 188 20.56 -9.67 8.25
C ALA A 188 20.56 -10.98 9.03
N ASP A 189 20.66 -10.88 10.36
CA ASP A 189 20.33 -12.01 11.22
C ASP A 189 18.81 -12.09 11.41
N GLU A 190 18.29 -13.29 11.63
CA GLU A 190 16.85 -13.52 11.84
C GLU A 190 16.28 -12.69 13.00
N LYS A 191 17.06 -12.49 14.06
CA LYS A 191 16.68 -11.69 15.23
C LYS A 191 16.48 -10.20 14.93
N ASP A 192 17.07 -9.70 13.84
CA ASP A 192 17.17 -8.28 13.47
C ASP A 192 16.33 -7.92 12.24
N LEU A 193 15.56 -8.86 11.68
CA LEU A 193 14.79 -8.64 10.45
C LEU A 193 13.84 -7.45 10.52
N PHE A 194 13.28 -7.19 11.71
CA PHE A 194 12.32 -6.11 11.97
C PHE A 194 12.96 -4.82 12.48
N ASN A 195 14.30 -4.72 12.53
CA ASN A 195 15.02 -3.48 12.79
C ASN A 195 15.11 -2.62 11.51
N CYS A 196 13.97 -2.34 10.91
CA CYS A 196 13.84 -1.65 9.63
C CYS A 196 12.60 -0.75 9.60
N ASN A 197 12.49 0.09 8.58
CA ASN A 197 11.27 0.87 8.30
C ASN A 197 10.27 0.07 7.47
N MET A 198 10.76 -0.83 6.62
CA MET A 198 9.94 -1.71 5.79
C MET A 198 10.53 -3.11 5.74
N PHE A 199 9.71 -4.09 6.12
CA PHE A 199 9.98 -5.51 5.92
C PHE A 199 9.30 -5.95 4.62
N ILE A 200 9.98 -6.72 3.78
CA ILE A 200 9.54 -7.10 2.45
C ILE A 200 9.61 -8.63 2.30
N PHE A 201 8.43 -9.24 2.21
CA PHE A 201 8.25 -10.67 2.03
C PHE A 201 8.24 -11.04 0.55
N CYS A 202 9.33 -11.68 0.10
CA CYS A 202 9.54 -12.20 -1.26
C CYS A 202 9.72 -13.73 -1.29
N VAL A 203 9.37 -14.44 -0.22
CA VAL A 203 9.46 -15.90 -0.17
C VAL A 203 8.39 -16.53 -1.05
N SER A 204 8.78 -17.48 -1.89
CA SER A 204 7.85 -18.21 -2.73
C SER A 204 8.19 -19.69 -2.73
N VAL A 205 7.23 -20.50 -2.27
CA VAL A 205 7.29 -21.97 -2.27
C VAL A 205 6.27 -22.49 -3.28
N GLY A 206 6.62 -23.56 -4.00
CA GLY A 206 5.68 -24.23 -4.89
C GLY A 206 5.40 -23.47 -6.20
N VAL A 207 6.34 -22.67 -6.70
CA VAL A 207 6.27 -22.18 -8.09
C VAL A 207 6.76 -23.31 -9.01
N PRO A 208 5.88 -23.94 -9.80
CA PRO A 208 6.29 -24.99 -10.73
C PRO A 208 7.23 -24.41 -11.79
N GLU A 209 8.17 -25.25 -12.24
CA GLU A 209 8.95 -24.99 -13.44
C GLU A 209 8.04 -24.82 -14.65
N VAL A 210 8.49 -24.05 -15.64
CA VAL A 210 7.75 -23.87 -16.89
C VAL A 210 7.49 -25.25 -17.52
N GLY A 211 6.23 -25.55 -17.82
CA GLY A 211 5.81 -26.84 -18.40
C GLY A 211 5.40 -27.93 -17.38
N LYS A 212 5.45 -27.66 -16.06
CA LYS A 212 5.00 -28.60 -15.00
C LYS A 212 3.90 -28.00 -14.12
N GLU A 213 2.92 -27.31 -14.71
CA GLU A 213 1.86 -26.63 -13.96
C GLU A 213 0.69 -27.58 -13.62
N PRO A 214 0.46 -27.94 -12.34
CA PRO A 214 -0.81 -28.55 -11.93
C PRO A 214 -1.97 -27.55 -12.04
N SER A 215 -3.22 -28.03 -12.06
CA SER A 215 -4.43 -27.17 -12.09
C SER A 215 -4.50 -26.16 -10.93
N ASP A 216 -3.91 -26.50 -9.78
CA ASP A 216 -4.09 -25.79 -8.51
C ASP A 216 -2.83 -25.05 -8.02
N VAL A 217 -2.00 -24.54 -8.93
CA VAL A 217 -0.75 -23.80 -8.59
C VAL A 217 -0.98 -22.72 -7.53
N ARG A 218 -2.05 -21.95 -7.68
CA ARG A 218 -2.36 -20.81 -6.80
C ARG A 218 -2.71 -21.25 -5.37
N LEU A 219 -3.40 -22.39 -5.23
CA LEU A 219 -3.75 -22.99 -3.94
C LEU A 219 -2.51 -23.57 -3.24
N ILE A 220 -1.65 -24.26 -3.99
CA ILE A 220 -0.40 -24.85 -3.47
C ILE A 220 0.54 -23.73 -2.99
N GLN A 221 0.69 -22.67 -3.80
CA GLN A 221 1.48 -21.50 -3.40
C GLN A 221 0.91 -20.84 -2.16
N PHE A 222 -0.42 -20.70 -2.08
CA PHE A 222 -1.05 -20.16 -0.88
C PHE A 222 -0.74 -21.01 0.35
N ASP A 223 -0.98 -22.33 0.35
CA ASP A 223 -0.71 -23.16 1.52
C ASP A 223 0.76 -23.10 1.98
N GLY A 224 1.71 -23.13 1.04
CA GLY A 224 3.13 -23.00 1.33
C GLY A 224 3.52 -21.62 1.87
N ASN A 225 3.11 -20.56 1.18
CA ASN A 225 3.51 -19.19 1.52
C ASN A 225 2.79 -18.68 2.77
N SER A 226 1.53 -19.09 3.01
CA SER A 226 0.76 -18.70 4.19
C SER A 226 1.41 -19.16 5.50
N LYS A 227 1.95 -20.38 5.54
CA LYS A 227 2.69 -20.88 6.72
C LYS A 227 3.91 -20.01 7.03
N ILE A 228 4.62 -19.58 6.00
CA ILE A 228 5.84 -18.79 6.15
C ILE A 228 5.53 -17.33 6.48
N VAL A 229 4.53 -16.72 5.82
CA VAL A 229 4.16 -15.33 6.10
C VAL A 229 3.61 -15.18 7.52
N ARG A 230 2.83 -16.16 8.01
CA ARG A 230 2.38 -16.20 9.41
C ARG A 230 3.54 -16.24 10.40
N TYR A 231 4.58 -17.04 10.12
CA TYR A 231 5.79 -17.06 10.95
C TYR A 231 6.43 -15.67 11.07
N TYR A 232 6.68 -15.01 9.94
CA TYR A 232 7.25 -13.66 9.97
C TYR A 232 6.32 -12.62 10.59
N SER A 233 5.01 -12.77 10.44
CA SER A 233 4.02 -11.86 11.04
C SER A 233 4.00 -11.98 12.57
N LYS A 234 4.10 -13.22 13.10
CA LYS A 234 4.29 -13.46 14.53
C LYS A 234 5.59 -12.86 15.04
N LEU A 235 6.68 -13.08 14.31
CA LEU A 235 7.98 -12.50 14.67
C LEU A 235 7.95 -10.96 14.64
N ALA A 236 7.25 -10.35 13.67
CA ALA A 236 7.04 -8.90 13.61
C ALA A 236 6.34 -8.39 14.87
N LYS A 237 5.26 -9.07 15.29
CA LYS A 237 4.52 -8.76 16.50
C LYS A 237 5.35 -8.94 17.76
N GLU A 238 6.09 -10.04 17.89
CA GLU A 238 7.00 -10.31 19.02
C GLU A 238 8.09 -9.23 19.15
N LYS A 239 8.53 -8.67 18.02
CA LYS A 239 9.50 -7.57 17.97
C LYS A 239 8.87 -6.18 18.08
N ASN A 240 7.55 -6.09 18.31
CA ASN A 240 6.79 -4.84 18.35
C ASN A 240 7.07 -3.95 17.12
N PHE A 241 7.12 -4.57 15.93
CA PHE A 241 7.46 -3.89 14.70
C PHE A 241 6.45 -2.78 14.38
N LYS A 242 6.94 -1.55 14.20
CA LYS A 242 6.14 -0.36 13.89
C LYS A 242 6.24 0.10 12.42
N GLY A 243 7.04 -0.62 11.61
CA GLY A 243 7.21 -0.31 10.19
C GLY A 243 6.11 -0.91 9.31
N ILE A 244 6.38 -0.93 8.00
CA ILE A 244 5.48 -1.49 6.99
C ILE A 244 5.84 -2.95 6.71
N PHE A 245 4.86 -3.83 6.83
CA PHE A 245 4.94 -5.22 6.39
C PHE A 245 4.46 -5.33 4.94
N SER A 246 5.42 -5.48 4.02
CA SER A 246 5.19 -5.51 2.58
C SER A 246 5.15 -6.93 2.06
N VAL A 247 4.08 -7.31 1.36
CA VAL A 247 3.93 -8.62 0.74
C VAL A 247 4.09 -8.45 -0.77
N VAL A 248 5.11 -9.09 -1.36
CA VAL A 248 5.32 -9.11 -2.82
C VAL A 248 4.98 -10.49 -3.40
N SER A 249 5.09 -11.53 -2.59
CA SER A 249 4.80 -12.91 -3.00
C SER A 249 3.32 -13.15 -3.33
N ASP A 250 3.07 -14.04 -4.28
CA ASP A 250 1.73 -14.48 -4.64
C ASP A 250 1.18 -15.58 -3.70
N PRO A 251 -0.14 -15.66 -3.50
CA PRO A 251 -1.16 -14.66 -3.89
C PRO A 251 -1.17 -13.46 -2.92
N VAL A 252 -0.79 -12.28 -3.41
CA VAL A 252 -0.47 -11.09 -2.61
C VAL A 252 -1.59 -10.69 -1.64
N ASP A 253 -2.81 -10.54 -2.15
CA ASP A 253 -3.93 -10.00 -1.38
C ASP A 253 -4.36 -10.95 -0.24
N LEU A 254 -4.33 -12.27 -0.50
CA LEU A 254 -4.63 -13.31 0.49
C LEU A 254 -3.54 -13.41 1.55
N LEU A 255 -2.28 -13.32 1.16
CA LEU A 255 -1.17 -13.32 2.10
C LEU A 255 -1.18 -12.07 3.00
N CYS A 256 -1.65 -10.92 2.52
CA CYS A 256 -1.90 -9.75 3.37
C CYS A 256 -2.95 -10.03 4.45
N LYS A 257 -4.02 -10.78 4.11
CA LYS A 257 -5.01 -11.22 5.09
C LYS A 257 -4.40 -12.16 6.13
N GLU A 258 -3.50 -13.05 5.71
CA GLU A 258 -2.77 -13.92 6.65
C GLU A 258 -1.86 -13.16 7.61
N VAL A 259 -1.25 -12.05 7.15
CA VAL A 259 -0.50 -11.14 8.02
C VAL A 259 -1.44 -10.46 9.03
N LEU A 260 -2.61 -10.01 8.58
CA LEU A 260 -3.61 -9.35 9.43
C LEU A 260 -4.12 -10.27 10.54
N ASN A 261 -4.31 -11.57 10.25
CA ASN A 261 -4.74 -12.57 11.22
C ASN A 261 -3.77 -12.74 12.41
N GLU A 262 -2.50 -12.33 12.25
CA GLU A 262 -1.49 -12.37 13.32
C GLU A 262 -1.43 -11.05 14.12
N HIS A 263 -2.44 -10.18 13.97
CA HIS A 263 -2.69 -8.96 14.75
C HIS A 263 -1.66 -7.83 14.57
N LEU A 264 -1.07 -7.70 13.38
CA LEU A 264 -0.48 -6.42 12.97
C LEU A 264 -1.60 -5.43 12.64
N LEU A 265 -1.33 -4.13 12.79
CA LEU A 265 -2.33 -3.11 12.46
C LEU A 265 -2.59 -3.10 10.94
N PRO A 266 -3.85 -2.93 10.49
CA PRO A 266 -4.17 -2.98 9.07
C PRO A 266 -3.38 -1.97 8.23
N GLU A 267 -3.13 -0.77 8.75
CA GLU A 267 -2.35 0.26 8.07
C GLU A 267 -0.84 -0.05 7.93
N GLN A 268 -0.32 -1.03 8.68
CA GLN A 268 1.07 -1.49 8.52
C GLN A 268 1.24 -2.46 7.35
N ILE A 269 0.16 -3.05 6.85
CA ILE A 269 0.21 -4.16 5.89
C ILE A 269 -0.03 -3.62 4.49
N ARG A 270 0.80 -4.05 3.52
CA ARG A 270 0.68 -3.60 2.13
C ARG A 270 1.05 -4.69 1.14
N GLY A 271 0.17 -4.89 0.16
CA GLY A 271 0.38 -5.86 -0.92
C GLY A 271 0.91 -5.20 -2.19
N TYR A 272 2.00 -5.72 -2.74
CA TYR A 272 2.66 -5.20 -3.94
C TYR A 272 2.45 -6.15 -5.12
N GLY A 273 1.25 -6.14 -5.69
CA GLY A 273 0.89 -6.91 -6.88
C GLY A 273 0.27 -6.06 -8.00
N LEU A 274 -0.35 -4.92 -7.68
CA LEU A 274 -1.13 -4.17 -8.65
C LEU A 274 -0.27 -3.31 -9.61
N GLY A 275 0.93 -2.88 -9.19
CA GLY A 275 1.84 -2.08 -10.02
C GLY A 275 2.15 -2.68 -11.39
N VAL A 276 2.48 -3.97 -11.43
CA VAL A 276 2.71 -4.70 -12.69
C VAL A 276 1.45 -4.86 -13.52
N MET A 277 0.27 -4.93 -12.90
CA MET A 277 -0.99 -5.02 -13.64
C MET A 277 -1.28 -3.69 -14.36
N ASN A 278 -1.07 -2.55 -13.69
CA ASN A 278 -1.13 -1.24 -14.33
C ASN A 278 -0.09 -1.09 -15.46
N ALA A 279 1.15 -1.56 -15.23
CA ALA A 279 2.21 -1.50 -16.24
C ALA A 279 1.90 -2.35 -17.49
N ARG A 280 1.31 -3.54 -17.31
CA ARG A 280 0.84 -4.41 -18.40
C ARG A 280 -0.30 -3.79 -19.17
N ALA A 281 -1.29 -3.25 -18.48
CA ALA A 281 -2.38 -2.52 -19.13
C ALA A 281 -1.82 -1.35 -19.95
N SER A 282 -0.83 -0.61 -19.43
CA SER A 282 -0.15 0.46 -20.15
C SER A 282 0.57 -0.05 -21.40
N TYR A 283 1.26 -1.18 -21.29
CA TYR A 283 1.92 -1.82 -22.42
C TYR A 283 0.92 -2.16 -23.54
N TYR A 284 -0.16 -2.87 -23.24
CA TYR A 284 -1.16 -3.21 -24.27
C TYR A 284 -1.92 -1.99 -24.80
N ALA A 285 -2.18 -0.99 -23.95
CA ALA A 285 -2.78 0.26 -24.38
C ALA A 285 -1.90 1.00 -25.41
N SER A 286 -0.57 0.98 -25.21
CA SER A 286 0.38 1.62 -26.13
C SER A 286 0.44 0.98 -27.52
N GLN A 287 -0.08 -0.24 -27.68
CA GLN A 287 -0.08 -0.99 -28.94
C GLN A 287 -1.28 -0.69 -29.83
N ARG A 288 -2.31 0.01 -29.31
CA ARG A 288 -3.55 0.28 -30.04
C ARG A 288 -4.01 1.72 -29.88
N ASN A 289 -4.30 2.36 -31.01
CA ASN A 289 -4.71 3.77 -31.04
C ASN A 289 -5.98 4.07 -30.23
N ASP A 290 -6.94 3.13 -30.23
CA ASP A 290 -8.19 3.27 -29.47
C ASP A 290 -8.00 3.15 -27.96
N CYS A 291 -6.87 2.61 -27.48
CA CYS A 291 -6.59 2.39 -26.07
C CYS A 291 -5.67 3.45 -25.44
N LEU A 292 -5.14 4.41 -26.23
CA LEU A 292 -4.12 5.36 -25.77
C LEU A 292 -4.56 6.25 -24.61
N GLN A 293 -5.87 6.43 -24.42
CA GLN A 293 -6.45 7.17 -23.29
C GLN A 293 -6.02 6.60 -21.93
N TYR A 294 -5.88 5.27 -21.84
CA TYR A 294 -5.46 4.59 -20.60
C TYR A 294 -4.11 5.09 -20.08
N LEU A 295 -3.18 5.48 -20.97
CA LEU A 295 -1.86 5.98 -20.57
C LEU A 295 -1.92 7.27 -19.75
N LYS A 296 -3.02 8.03 -19.85
CA LYS A 296 -3.22 9.30 -19.14
C LYS A 296 -4.26 9.19 -18.03
N GLU A 297 -5.37 8.51 -18.32
CA GLU A 297 -6.57 8.51 -17.47
C GLU A 297 -6.83 7.16 -16.79
N GLY A 298 -6.11 6.12 -17.21
CA GLY A 298 -6.36 4.74 -16.82
C GLY A 298 -6.14 4.47 -15.34
N ARG A 299 -6.93 3.54 -14.80
CA ARG A 299 -6.83 3.06 -13.41
C ARG A 299 -6.90 1.54 -13.33
N ALA A 300 -6.15 0.97 -12.41
CA ALA A 300 -6.19 -0.45 -12.07
C ALA A 300 -6.77 -0.64 -10.66
N PHE A 301 -7.61 -1.65 -10.48
CA PHE A 301 -8.28 -1.97 -9.22
C PHE A 301 -8.39 -3.47 -8.99
N GLY A 302 -8.57 -3.86 -7.73
CA GLY A 302 -8.84 -5.24 -7.35
C GLY A 302 -7.56 -6.03 -7.05
N PRO A 303 -7.66 -7.37 -6.99
CA PRO A 303 -6.54 -8.25 -6.66
C PRO A 303 -5.49 -8.36 -7.76
N HIS A 304 -4.33 -8.91 -7.40
CA HIS A 304 -3.34 -9.36 -8.37
C HIS A 304 -3.79 -10.66 -9.06
N GLY A 305 -4.51 -10.53 -10.18
CA GLY A 305 -4.88 -11.65 -11.06
C GLY A 305 -6.38 -11.73 -11.34
N GLU A 306 -7.00 -12.87 -11.04
CA GLU A 306 -8.44 -13.06 -11.23
C GLU A 306 -9.26 -11.98 -10.49
N HIS A 307 -10.25 -11.40 -11.16
CA HIS A 307 -11.08 -10.27 -10.69
C HIS A 307 -10.39 -8.89 -10.68
N LEU A 308 -9.19 -8.77 -11.27
CA LEU A 308 -8.61 -7.48 -11.65
C LEU A 308 -9.61 -6.69 -12.52
N ILE A 309 -9.67 -5.38 -12.31
CA ILE A 309 -10.41 -4.45 -13.16
C ILE A 309 -9.43 -3.38 -13.67
N ILE A 310 -9.36 -3.23 -15.00
CA ILE A 310 -8.71 -2.11 -15.66
C ILE A 310 -9.80 -1.18 -16.19
N ALA A 311 -9.82 0.06 -15.71
CA ALA A 311 -10.65 1.13 -16.26
C ALA A 311 -9.80 1.95 -17.22
N ASP A 312 -10.23 2.06 -18.48
CA ASP A 312 -9.57 2.84 -19.53
C ASP A 312 -9.53 4.34 -19.21
N SER A 313 -10.62 4.84 -18.62
CA SER A 313 -10.77 6.18 -18.05
C SER A 313 -11.80 6.12 -16.92
N ILE A 314 -11.71 7.03 -15.95
CA ILE A 314 -12.77 7.24 -14.97
C ILE A 314 -13.86 8.17 -15.53
N ASP A 315 -13.45 9.29 -16.11
CA ASP A 315 -14.38 10.33 -16.58
C ASP A 315 -15.01 9.96 -17.93
N ASN A 316 -14.27 9.27 -18.81
CA ASN A 316 -14.69 8.89 -20.16
C ASN A 316 -14.72 7.37 -20.34
N TYR A 317 -15.24 6.66 -19.33
CA TYR A 317 -15.18 5.20 -19.25
C TYR A 317 -15.79 4.49 -20.48
N ASN A 318 -14.99 3.63 -21.10
CA ASN A 318 -15.40 2.71 -22.14
C ASN A 318 -15.24 1.26 -21.67
N GLU A 319 -16.38 0.59 -21.49
CA GLU A 319 -16.42 -0.76 -20.95
C GLU A 319 -15.71 -1.81 -21.84
N GLU A 320 -15.83 -1.70 -23.16
CA GLU A 320 -15.26 -2.68 -24.09
C GLU A 320 -13.73 -2.57 -24.15
N ILE A 321 -13.20 -1.34 -24.12
CA ILE A 321 -11.76 -1.08 -24.00
C ILE A 321 -11.25 -1.58 -22.64
N SER A 322 -11.96 -1.25 -21.56
CA SER A 322 -11.66 -1.69 -20.20
C SER A 322 -11.60 -3.22 -20.07
N LYS A 323 -12.59 -3.95 -20.62
CA LYS A 323 -12.58 -5.42 -20.68
C LYS A 323 -11.40 -5.95 -21.47
N TYR A 324 -11.15 -5.40 -22.66
CA TYR A 324 -10.02 -5.81 -23.50
C TYR A 324 -8.69 -5.66 -22.75
N LEU A 325 -8.43 -4.50 -22.15
CA LEU A 325 -7.20 -4.25 -21.39
C LEU A 325 -7.11 -5.15 -20.16
N THR A 326 -8.22 -5.39 -19.46
CA THR A 326 -8.29 -6.31 -18.32
C THR A 326 -7.88 -7.72 -18.74
N GLU A 327 -8.48 -8.26 -19.80
CA GLU A 327 -8.17 -9.60 -20.29
C GLU A 327 -6.71 -9.76 -20.72
N LYS A 328 -6.18 -8.78 -21.47
CA LYS A 328 -4.77 -8.77 -21.88
C LYS A 328 -3.83 -8.72 -20.69
N THR A 329 -4.15 -7.89 -19.70
CA THR A 329 -3.35 -7.74 -18.49
C THR A 329 -3.28 -9.03 -17.68
N ILE A 330 -4.41 -9.71 -17.47
CA ILE A 330 -4.45 -10.98 -16.72
C ILE A 330 -3.68 -12.08 -17.47
N LYS A 331 -3.80 -12.14 -18.80
CA LYS A 331 -3.16 -13.17 -19.63
C LYS A 331 -1.68 -12.92 -19.90
N SER A 332 -1.15 -11.74 -19.61
CA SER A 332 0.25 -11.36 -19.89
C SER A 332 1.29 -12.33 -19.28
N ASN A 333 1.02 -12.89 -18.10
CA ASN A 333 1.89 -13.91 -17.48
C ASN A 333 2.02 -15.17 -18.36
N LEU A 334 0.93 -15.56 -19.04
CA LEU A 334 0.89 -16.74 -19.89
C LEU A 334 1.71 -16.52 -21.17
N GLU A 335 1.75 -15.29 -21.69
CA GLU A 335 2.57 -14.94 -22.85
C GLU A 335 4.08 -15.07 -22.55
N VAL A 336 4.53 -14.69 -21.35
CA VAL A 336 5.94 -14.90 -20.97
C VAL A 336 6.25 -16.39 -20.77
N ARG A 337 5.31 -17.14 -20.18
CA ARG A 337 5.45 -18.60 -20.00
C ARG A 337 5.49 -19.35 -21.31
N SER A 338 4.72 -18.94 -22.32
CA SER A 338 4.76 -19.56 -23.65
C SER A 338 6.10 -19.36 -24.37
N LEU A 339 6.86 -18.34 -23.99
CA LEU A 339 8.24 -18.12 -24.42
C LEU A 339 9.27 -18.99 -23.66
N GLY A 340 8.84 -19.80 -22.69
CA GLY A 340 9.73 -20.66 -21.89
C GLY A 340 10.29 -19.99 -20.63
N PHE A 341 9.80 -18.79 -20.25
CA PHE A 341 10.36 -18.02 -19.14
C PHE A 341 9.37 -17.81 -17.99
N LYS A 342 9.91 -17.73 -16.77
CA LYS A 342 9.14 -17.34 -15.58
C LYS A 342 8.93 -15.82 -15.55
N PRO A 343 7.69 -15.32 -15.38
CA PRO A 343 7.44 -13.88 -15.32
C PRO A 343 7.78 -13.32 -13.93
N TYR A 344 9.02 -12.87 -13.72
CA TYR A 344 9.44 -12.25 -12.45
C TYR A 344 10.01 -10.82 -12.58
N ILE A 345 10.53 -10.46 -13.76
CA ILE A 345 11.23 -9.19 -13.96
C ILE A 345 10.29 -7.99 -13.79
N ALA A 346 9.22 -7.93 -14.60
CA ALA A 346 8.25 -6.84 -14.51
C ALA A 346 7.53 -6.80 -13.14
N PRO A 347 7.11 -7.93 -12.52
CA PRO A 347 6.63 -7.92 -11.14
C PRO A 347 7.60 -7.32 -10.13
N ALA A 348 8.87 -7.77 -10.14
CA ALA A 348 9.88 -7.30 -9.18
C ALA A 348 10.20 -5.81 -9.32
N LEU A 349 10.17 -5.28 -10.54
CA LEU A 349 10.49 -3.87 -10.80
C LEU A 349 9.26 -2.95 -10.70
N SER A 350 8.14 -3.31 -11.34
CA SER A 350 6.95 -2.46 -11.39
C SER A 350 6.11 -2.53 -10.11
N SER A 351 5.83 -3.73 -9.59
CA SER A 351 5.12 -3.87 -8.31
C SER A 351 6.07 -3.75 -7.12
N GLY A 352 7.30 -4.24 -7.24
CA GLY A 352 8.29 -4.18 -6.17
C GLY A 352 8.99 -2.82 -6.13
N ALA A 353 10.11 -2.69 -6.84
CA ALA A 353 11.05 -1.57 -6.67
C ALA A 353 10.38 -0.19 -6.84
N LEU A 354 9.66 0.03 -7.94
CA LEU A 354 9.05 1.33 -8.25
C LEU A 354 7.94 1.69 -7.25
N SER A 355 7.01 0.77 -6.95
CA SER A 355 5.95 1.05 -5.97
C SER A 355 6.49 1.19 -4.55
N ILE A 356 7.51 0.44 -4.14
CA ILE A 356 8.12 0.58 -2.81
C ILE A 356 8.80 1.95 -2.69
N ILE A 357 9.58 2.35 -3.70
CA ILE A 357 10.18 3.68 -3.73
C ILE A 357 9.09 4.76 -3.67
N ALA A 358 8.02 4.61 -4.46
CA ALA A 358 6.89 5.54 -4.42
C ALA A 358 6.22 5.61 -3.03
N THR A 359 6.05 4.49 -2.33
CA THR A 359 5.58 4.46 -0.94
C THR A 359 6.46 5.32 -0.03
N ILE A 360 7.78 5.15 -0.11
CA ILE A 360 8.74 5.90 0.74
C ILE A 360 8.69 7.40 0.40
N LYS A 361 8.53 7.73 -0.88
CA LYS A 361 8.51 9.09 -1.41
C LYS A 361 7.17 9.81 -1.31
N SER A 362 6.15 9.17 -0.73
CA SER A 362 4.78 9.70 -0.70
C SER A 362 4.17 9.93 -2.08
N ASP A 363 4.65 9.20 -3.09
CA ASP A 363 4.17 9.27 -4.47
C ASP A 363 3.01 8.30 -4.71
N TRP A 364 2.12 8.70 -5.63
CA TRP A 364 1.02 7.87 -6.08
C TRP A 364 1.53 6.61 -6.79
N HIS A 365 1.05 5.46 -6.34
CA HIS A 365 1.37 4.16 -6.93
C HIS A 365 0.20 3.19 -6.78
N TYR A 366 0.38 1.96 -7.27
CA TYR A 366 -0.61 0.91 -7.16
C TYR A 366 -0.13 -0.18 -6.20
N SER A 367 -0.90 -0.39 -5.14
CA SER A 367 -0.71 -1.45 -4.15
C SER A 367 -2.06 -1.83 -3.57
N ALA A 368 -2.13 -3.01 -2.95
CA ALA A 368 -3.23 -3.40 -2.09
C ALA A 368 -3.05 -2.79 -0.70
N THR A 369 -4.12 -2.21 -0.19
CA THR A 369 -4.23 -1.64 1.15
C THR A 369 -5.51 -2.14 1.79
N PHE A 370 -5.55 -2.10 3.12
CA PHE A 370 -6.75 -2.44 3.85
C PHE A 370 -7.89 -1.47 3.53
N LEU A 371 -9.06 -2.04 3.26
CA LEU A 371 -10.30 -1.37 2.90
C LEU A 371 -11.45 -2.20 3.45
N GLY A 372 -12.04 -1.80 4.58
CA GLY A 372 -13.30 -2.39 5.06
C GLY A 372 -13.30 -3.89 5.37
N GLY A 373 -12.15 -4.48 5.69
CA GLY A 373 -11.99 -5.92 5.93
C GLY A 373 -11.32 -6.69 4.78
N ALA A 374 -11.08 -6.06 3.64
CA ALA A 374 -10.34 -6.64 2.51
C ALA A 374 -9.01 -5.93 2.28
N PHE A 375 -8.04 -6.63 1.68
CA PHE A 375 -6.92 -5.99 1.01
C PHE A 375 -7.26 -5.87 -0.47
N MET A 376 -7.43 -4.63 -0.94
CA MET A 376 -7.82 -4.35 -2.32
C MET A 376 -6.82 -3.42 -2.99
N GLY A 377 -6.33 -3.83 -4.16
CA GLY A 377 -5.51 -2.99 -5.02
C GLY A 377 -6.26 -1.75 -5.49
N CYS A 378 -5.65 -0.59 -5.30
CA CYS A 378 -6.10 0.68 -5.88
C CYS A 378 -4.92 1.66 -5.95
N ARG A 379 -5.12 2.80 -6.63
CA ARG A 379 -4.13 3.88 -6.61
C ARG A 379 -4.16 4.57 -5.25
N ASN A 380 -3.01 4.63 -4.60
CA ASN A 380 -2.89 5.17 -3.25
C ASN A 380 -1.46 5.71 -3.02
N ARG A 381 -1.26 6.41 -1.90
CA ARG A 381 0.05 6.85 -1.42
C ARG A 381 0.11 6.85 0.10
N LEU A 382 1.32 6.84 0.64
CA LEU A 382 1.55 6.92 2.07
C LEU A 382 2.03 8.31 2.45
N LEU A 383 1.33 8.96 3.37
CA LEU A 383 1.68 10.26 3.92
C LEU A 383 2.06 10.12 5.40
N ALA A 384 2.62 11.18 5.99
CA ALA A 384 2.85 11.25 7.42
C ALA A 384 1.52 11.13 8.21
N SER A 385 0.41 11.56 7.61
CA SER A 385 -0.96 11.41 8.11
C SER A 385 -1.59 10.04 7.85
N GLY A 386 -0.86 9.10 7.26
CA GLY A 386 -1.31 7.75 6.95
C GLY A 386 -1.63 7.55 5.48
N ILE A 387 -2.39 6.49 5.18
CA ILE A 387 -2.69 6.09 3.81
C ILE A 387 -3.76 6.99 3.21
N GLU A 388 -3.48 7.54 2.03
CA GLU A 388 -4.44 8.27 1.20
C GLU A 388 -4.79 7.44 -0.03
N LEU A 389 -6.10 7.24 -0.25
CA LEU A 389 -6.65 6.62 -1.45
C LEU A 389 -6.97 7.70 -2.48
N GLU A 390 -6.82 7.38 -3.77
CA GLU A 390 -7.36 8.23 -4.82
C GLU A 390 -8.89 8.10 -4.81
N THR A 391 -9.58 9.23 -4.81
CA THR A 391 -11.03 9.32 -4.82
C THR A 391 -11.54 9.88 -6.13
N TYR A 392 -12.78 9.54 -6.49
CA TYR A 392 -13.37 9.87 -7.77
C TYR A 392 -14.77 10.48 -7.63
N GLU A 393 -14.98 11.62 -8.26
CA GLU A 393 -16.28 12.32 -8.27
C GLU A 393 -17.27 11.68 -9.23
N ASN A 394 -16.80 11.39 -10.45
CA ASN A 394 -17.63 10.87 -11.53
C ASN A 394 -17.46 9.37 -11.73
N MET A 395 -17.44 8.58 -10.65
CA MET A 395 -17.29 7.13 -10.78
C MET A 395 -18.48 6.53 -11.56
N PRO A 396 -18.26 5.91 -12.74
CA PRO A 396 -19.33 5.32 -13.52
C PRO A 396 -20.04 4.22 -12.71
N SER A 397 -21.38 4.23 -12.67
CA SER A 397 -22.17 3.28 -11.88
C SER A 397 -21.86 1.81 -12.23
N LYS A 398 -21.66 1.53 -13.52
CA LYS A 398 -21.29 0.19 -13.99
C LYS A 398 -19.89 -0.24 -13.54
N LEU A 399 -18.92 0.67 -13.58
CA LEU A 399 -17.58 0.41 -13.05
C LEU A 399 -17.65 0.15 -11.54
N PHE A 400 -18.37 0.99 -10.80
CA PHE A 400 -18.51 0.82 -9.36
C PHE A 400 -19.17 -0.51 -8.97
N SER A 401 -20.22 -0.92 -9.68
CA SER A 401 -20.85 -2.24 -9.45
C SER A 401 -19.89 -3.40 -9.69
N ASN A 402 -19.03 -3.31 -10.71
CA ASN A 402 -17.98 -4.31 -10.92
C ASN A 402 -16.96 -4.33 -9.78
N LEU A 403 -16.56 -3.15 -9.27
CA LEU A 403 -15.68 -3.03 -8.13
C LEU A 403 -16.31 -3.62 -6.86
N GLU A 404 -17.61 -3.39 -6.62
CA GLU A 404 -18.35 -3.99 -5.51
C GLU A 404 -18.34 -5.51 -5.57
N ASN A 405 -18.55 -6.09 -6.76
CA ASN A 405 -18.49 -7.54 -6.94
C ASN A 405 -17.09 -8.10 -6.62
N THR A 406 -16.03 -7.43 -7.08
CA THR A 406 -14.65 -7.82 -6.76
C THR A 406 -14.36 -7.66 -5.27
N TYR A 407 -14.79 -6.55 -4.67
CA TYR A 407 -14.63 -6.26 -3.25
C TYR A 407 -15.32 -7.30 -2.36
N ASN A 408 -16.56 -7.65 -2.66
CA ASN A 408 -17.32 -8.66 -1.91
C ASN A 408 -16.67 -10.05 -1.96
N LYS A 409 -16.04 -10.40 -3.09
CA LYS A 409 -15.25 -11.63 -3.18
C LYS A 409 -14.00 -11.56 -2.29
N LEU A 410 -13.31 -10.42 -2.27
CA LEU A 410 -12.16 -10.22 -1.41
C LEU A 410 -12.49 -10.32 0.09
N LEU A 411 -13.70 -9.91 0.50
CA LEU A 411 -14.19 -10.10 1.86
C LEU A 411 -14.49 -11.57 2.21
N SER A 412 -14.79 -12.39 1.20
CA SER A 412 -15.20 -13.79 1.39
C SER A 412 -14.04 -14.77 1.52
N PHE A 413 -12.86 -14.42 0.99
CA PHE A 413 -11.59 -15.04 1.39
C PHE A 413 -11.23 -14.52 2.76
#